data_AF-A0A2A3MU33-F1
#
_entry.id   AF-A0A2A3MU33-F1
#
_cell.length_a   1.000
_cell.length_b   1.000
_cell.length_c   1.000
_cell.angle_alpha   90.00
_cell.angle_beta   90.00
_cell.angle_gamma   90.00
#
_symmetry.space_group_name_H-M   'P 1'
#
loop_
_entity.id
_entity.type
_entity.pdbx_description
1 polymer ?
#
loop_
_entity_poly.entity_id
_entity_poly.type
_entity_poly.pdbx_seq_one_letter_code
_entity_poly.pdbx_strand_id
1 'polypeptide(L)'
;MSNSYTKAAFCLAVTASEADLLRRVIAAIEIIGDAHISIDALEAHYATMGADFAALFPRTELSPFDGLLALFPDENYLALDFDIDIGEPDADGQAIVFLSGEQFDIETAANLIQRCARSALPFGFEWAADHDRLRPDEFGGGYVVITEADIEYGSTGRMLDRALARTRDEGADGFVLATRHAEYGLSFWNDSDGFDRLARARIFSEAEAANFDVSLANDQPEWLAIPAPLLL
;
A
#
# COMPACT_ATOMS: atom_id res chain seq x y z
N MET A 1 12.97 14.59 -24.48
CA MET A 1 12.66 13.66 -23.38
C MET A 1 13.05 14.36 -22.10
N SER A 2 12.18 14.29 -21.08
CA SER A 2 12.51 14.68 -19.71
C SER A 2 12.81 13.39 -18.95
N ASN A 3 13.70 13.45 -17.97
CA ASN A 3 13.90 12.37 -17.02
C ASN A 3 12.99 12.62 -15.82
N SER A 4 12.24 11.59 -15.43
CA SER A 4 11.46 11.53 -14.19
C SER A 4 12.23 10.74 -13.13
N TYR A 5 12.04 11.12 -11.88
CA TYR A 5 12.70 10.52 -10.72
C TYR A 5 11.66 10.36 -9.61
N THR A 6 11.53 9.14 -9.09
CA THR A 6 10.72 8.86 -7.90
C THR A 6 11.65 8.78 -6.70
N LYS A 7 11.42 9.62 -5.69
CA LYS A 7 12.29 9.75 -4.52
C LYS A 7 11.53 9.40 -3.26
N ALA A 8 12.12 8.55 -2.43
CA ALA A 8 11.65 8.28 -1.08
C ALA A 8 12.84 8.01 -0.15
N ALA A 9 12.68 8.33 1.12
CA ALA A 9 13.63 7.98 2.17
C ALA A 9 12.90 7.89 3.52
N PHE A 10 12.96 6.73 4.17
CA PHE A 10 12.28 6.51 5.44
C PHE A 10 12.93 5.37 6.22
N CYS A 11 12.62 5.27 7.50
CA CYS A 11 13.04 4.16 8.34
C CYS A 11 11.84 3.52 9.05
N LEU A 12 11.98 2.24 9.35
CA LEU A 12 11.06 1.48 10.19
C LEU A 12 11.86 0.62 11.17
N ALA A 13 11.29 0.43 12.37
CA ALA A 13 11.82 -0.49 13.36
C ALA A 13 11.17 -1.86 13.16
N VAL A 14 11.98 -2.91 13.15
CA VAL A 14 11.54 -4.31 13.00
C VAL A 14 12.21 -5.19 14.04
N THR A 15 11.66 -6.36 14.28
CA THR A 15 12.31 -7.38 15.13
C THR A 15 13.61 -7.90 14.49
N ALA A 16 14.55 -8.38 15.32
CA ALA A 16 15.76 -9.04 14.82
C ALA A 16 15.48 -10.19 13.82
N SER A 17 14.41 -10.96 14.05
CA SER A 17 13.98 -12.03 13.12
C SER A 17 13.51 -11.50 11.77
N GLU A 18 12.79 -10.38 11.73
CA GLU A 18 12.36 -9.76 10.48
C GLU A 18 13.53 -9.11 9.75
N ALA A 19 14.48 -8.52 10.48
CA ALA A 19 15.73 -8.01 9.90
C ALA A 19 16.54 -9.12 9.22
N ASP A 20 16.67 -10.28 9.86
CA ASP A 20 17.35 -11.45 9.27
C ASP A 20 16.60 -12.01 8.07
N LEU A 21 15.26 -12.06 8.12
CA LEU A 21 14.44 -12.45 6.98
C LEU A 21 14.65 -11.49 5.80
N LEU A 22 14.61 -10.17 6.03
CA LEU A 22 14.82 -9.15 5.00
C LEU A 22 16.19 -9.31 4.33
N ARG A 23 17.26 -9.56 5.10
CA ARG A 23 18.60 -9.85 4.54
C ARG A 23 18.57 -11.06 3.60
N ARG A 24 17.89 -12.15 3.99
CA ARG A 24 17.77 -13.34 3.14
C ARG A 24 16.95 -13.05 1.89
N VAL A 25 15.85 -12.30 2.00
CA VAL A 25 15.01 -11.90 0.87
C VAL A 25 15.82 -11.08 -0.15
N ILE A 26 16.59 -10.08 0.30
CA ILE A 26 17.44 -9.26 -0.57
C ILE A 26 18.46 -10.14 -1.29
N ALA A 27 19.18 -11.01 -0.57
CA ALA A 27 20.14 -11.92 -1.17
C ALA A 27 19.50 -12.88 -2.19
N ALA A 28 18.27 -13.34 -1.93
CA ALA A 28 17.55 -14.18 -2.88
C ALA A 28 17.17 -13.42 -4.15
N ILE A 29 16.72 -12.16 -4.05
CA ILE A 29 16.41 -11.31 -5.21
C ILE A 29 17.65 -11.13 -6.09
N GLU A 30 18.81 -10.83 -5.49
CA GLU A 30 20.08 -10.70 -6.23
C GLU A 30 20.44 -11.97 -7.02
N ILE A 31 20.23 -13.15 -6.43
CA ILE A 31 20.51 -14.44 -7.07
C ILE A 31 19.54 -14.74 -8.21
N ILE A 32 18.24 -14.46 -8.01
CA ILE A 32 17.21 -14.71 -9.03
C ILE A 32 17.37 -13.76 -10.22
N GLY A 33 17.86 -12.54 -9.99
CA GLY A 33 18.17 -11.58 -11.03
C GLY A 33 19.34 -11.98 -11.95
N ASP A 34 20.15 -12.97 -11.58
CA ASP A 34 21.22 -13.49 -12.45
C ASP A 34 20.64 -14.42 -13.53
N ALA A 35 20.59 -13.90 -14.76
CA ALA A 35 20.12 -14.63 -15.95
C ALA A 35 20.89 -15.94 -16.26
N HIS A 36 22.05 -16.18 -15.63
CA HIS A 36 22.87 -17.39 -15.84
C HIS A 36 22.70 -18.43 -14.72
N ILE A 37 21.86 -18.17 -13.71
CA ILE A 37 21.65 -19.11 -12.61
C ILE A 37 20.92 -20.37 -13.09
N SER A 38 21.37 -21.55 -12.64
CA SER A 38 20.69 -22.81 -12.96
C SER A 38 19.54 -23.08 -11.99
N ILE A 39 18.54 -23.86 -12.42
CA ILE A 39 17.43 -24.31 -11.56
C ILE A 39 17.98 -25.08 -10.34
N ASP A 40 18.98 -25.94 -10.52
CA ASP A 40 19.60 -26.68 -9.41
C ASP A 40 20.24 -25.74 -8.38
N ALA A 41 20.84 -24.63 -8.82
CA ALA A 41 21.40 -23.62 -7.93
C ALA A 41 20.31 -22.85 -7.17
N LEU A 42 19.19 -22.53 -7.84
CA LEU A 42 18.02 -21.93 -7.19
C LEU A 42 17.41 -22.87 -6.15
N GLU A 43 17.28 -24.16 -6.44
CA GLU A 43 16.77 -25.16 -5.47
C GLU A 43 17.71 -25.30 -4.27
N ALA A 44 19.03 -25.35 -4.51
CA ALA A 44 20.03 -25.40 -3.45
C ALA A 44 19.99 -24.15 -2.57
N HIS A 45 19.79 -22.97 -3.16
CA HIS A 45 19.64 -21.72 -2.42
C HIS A 45 18.33 -21.68 -1.64
N TYR A 46 17.21 -22.06 -2.24
CA TYR A 46 15.91 -22.12 -1.56
C TYR A 46 15.95 -23.00 -0.31
N ALA A 47 16.69 -24.12 -0.35
CA ALA A 47 16.86 -25.02 0.79
C ALA A 47 17.53 -24.35 2.01
N THR A 48 18.24 -23.22 1.85
CA THR A 48 18.88 -22.48 2.95
C THR A 48 18.01 -21.37 3.53
N MET A 49 16.86 -21.07 2.93
CA MET A 49 16.05 -19.89 3.24
C MET A 49 15.26 -19.98 4.55
N GLY A 50 15.00 -21.21 5.02
CA GLY A 50 14.25 -21.46 6.25
C GLY A 50 12.73 -21.56 6.07
N ALA A 51 12.06 -22.07 7.10
CA ALA A 51 10.61 -22.31 7.08
C ALA A 51 9.78 -21.02 7.20
N ASP A 52 10.32 -20.01 7.88
CA ASP A 52 9.72 -18.68 7.98
C ASP A 52 9.68 -17.97 6.62
N PHE A 53 10.75 -18.06 5.82
CA PHE A 53 10.74 -17.60 4.44
C PHE A 53 9.70 -18.35 3.61
N ALA A 54 9.71 -19.69 3.65
CA ALA A 54 8.79 -20.51 2.85
C ALA A 54 7.30 -20.28 3.21
N ALA A 55 7.00 -19.89 4.44
CA ALA A 55 5.65 -19.53 4.88
C ALA A 55 5.14 -18.23 4.25
N LEU A 56 6.03 -17.25 4.04
CA LEU A 56 5.70 -15.95 3.45
C LEU A 56 5.80 -15.96 1.92
N PHE A 57 6.71 -16.77 1.38
CA PHE A 57 7.01 -16.89 -0.04
C PHE A 57 6.84 -18.36 -0.47
N PRO A 58 5.59 -18.83 -0.64
CA PRO A 58 5.35 -20.21 -1.01
C PRO A 58 5.89 -20.49 -2.42
N ARG A 59 6.58 -21.61 -2.58
CA ARG A 59 7.05 -22.09 -3.89
C ARG A 59 5.89 -22.61 -4.74
N THR A 60 6.11 -22.66 -6.06
CA THR A 60 5.21 -23.32 -7.01
C THR A 60 5.90 -24.54 -7.63
N GLU A 61 5.21 -25.20 -8.57
CA GLU A 61 5.78 -26.25 -9.41
C GLU A 61 6.77 -25.72 -10.47
N LEU A 62 6.69 -24.42 -10.81
CA LEU A 62 7.50 -23.82 -11.88
C LEU A 62 8.85 -23.30 -11.36
N SER A 63 8.86 -22.68 -10.18
CA SER A 63 10.08 -22.16 -9.56
C SER A 63 9.98 -22.16 -8.04
N PRO A 64 11.10 -22.43 -7.33
CA PRO A 64 11.14 -22.30 -5.88
C PRO A 64 10.84 -20.88 -5.38
N PHE A 65 11.05 -19.84 -6.20
CA PHE A 65 10.93 -18.44 -5.79
C PHE A 65 9.71 -17.69 -6.35
N ASP A 66 8.77 -18.36 -7.01
CA ASP A 66 7.57 -17.69 -7.56
C ASP A 66 6.79 -16.87 -6.52
N GLY A 67 6.68 -17.36 -5.28
CA GLY A 67 6.04 -16.60 -4.20
C GLY A 67 6.75 -15.27 -3.88
N LEU A 68 8.06 -15.21 -4.08
CA LEU A 68 8.89 -14.00 -3.93
C LEU A 68 8.74 -13.06 -5.14
N LEU A 69 8.61 -13.61 -6.35
CA LEU A 69 8.37 -12.82 -7.56
C LEU A 69 7.07 -12.01 -7.49
N ALA A 70 6.09 -12.46 -6.71
CA ALA A 70 4.86 -11.71 -6.44
C ALA A 70 5.06 -10.37 -5.70
N LEU A 71 6.28 -10.03 -5.26
CA LEU A 71 6.59 -8.68 -4.75
C LEU A 71 6.68 -7.63 -5.87
N PHE A 72 7.00 -8.06 -7.10
CA PHE A 72 7.28 -7.17 -8.22
C PHE A 72 6.01 -7.00 -9.08
N PRO A 73 5.61 -5.76 -9.38
CA PRO A 73 4.51 -5.51 -10.32
C PRO A 73 4.81 -6.00 -11.74
N ASP A 74 6.09 -5.95 -12.16
CA ASP A 74 6.57 -6.50 -13.43
C ASP A 74 7.46 -7.73 -13.17
N GLU A 75 6.96 -8.91 -13.54
CA GLU A 75 7.67 -10.17 -13.43
C GLU A 75 8.96 -10.24 -14.28
N ASN A 76 9.12 -9.35 -15.25
CA ASN A 76 10.31 -9.27 -16.11
C ASN A 76 11.38 -8.30 -15.57
N TYR A 77 11.08 -7.57 -14.50
CA TYR A 77 11.98 -6.59 -13.91
C TYR A 77 12.13 -6.82 -12.40
N LEU A 78 13.14 -7.62 -12.04
CA LEU A 78 13.34 -8.12 -10.68
C LEU A 78 14.38 -7.30 -9.89
N ALA A 79 14.37 -5.98 -10.05
CA ALA A 79 15.32 -5.11 -9.36
C ALA A 79 14.65 -4.37 -8.19
N LEU A 80 15.36 -4.28 -7.07
CA LEU A 80 15.02 -3.32 -6.02
C LEU A 80 15.60 -1.96 -6.46
N ASP A 81 14.77 -1.08 -7.00
CA ASP A 81 15.19 0.28 -7.40
C ASP A 81 15.33 1.23 -6.20
N PHE A 82 15.80 0.69 -5.07
CA PHE A 82 16.05 1.41 -3.84
C PHE A 82 17.08 0.66 -2.99
N ASP A 83 17.84 1.42 -2.22
CA ASP A 83 18.80 0.92 -1.26
C ASP A 83 18.10 0.53 0.05
N ILE A 84 18.57 -0.54 0.67
CA ILE A 84 18.10 -1.01 1.98
C ILE A 84 19.30 -1.21 2.91
N ASP A 85 19.38 -0.39 3.95
CA ASP A 85 20.36 -0.51 5.02
C ASP A 85 19.70 -1.08 6.28
N ILE A 86 20.17 -2.24 6.73
CA ILE A 86 19.62 -2.94 7.91
C ILE A 86 20.62 -2.87 9.05
N GLY A 87 20.29 -2.10 10.07
CA GLY A 87 21.09 -1.96 11.29
C GLY A 87 21.20 -3.24 12.12
N GLU A 88 22.14 -3.22 13.06
CA GLU A 88 22.23 -4.26 14.09
C GLU A 88 21.10 -4.12 15.11
N PRO A 89 20.58 -5.23 15.67
CA PRO A 89 19.58 -5.17 16.73
C PRO A 89 20.10 -4.43 17.98
N ASP A 90 19.26 -3.60 18.56
CA ASP A 90 19.51 -2.93 19.83
C ASP A 90 19.30 -3.86 21.04
N ALA A 91 19.38 -3.31 22.26
CA ALA A 91 19.21 -4.06 23.50
C ALA A 91 17.81 -4.67 23.66
N ASP A 92 16.80 -4.11 22.99
CA ASP A 92 15.42 -4.58 22.99
C ASP A 92 15.13 -5.54 21.80
N GLY A 93 16.17 -5.89 21.03
CA GLY A 93 16.07 -6.79 19.89
C GLY A 93 15.41 -6.16 18.66
N GLN A 94 15.37 -4.82 18.58
CA GLN A 94 14.85 -4.08 17.43
C GLN A 94 15.99 -3.64 16.52
N ALA A 95 15.82 -3.81 15.21
CA ALA A 95 16.72 -3.29 14.20
C ALA A 95 16.02 -2.19 13.40
N ILE A 96 16.76 -1.13 13.06
CA ILE A 96 16.28 -0.09 12.16
C ILE A 96 16.61 -0.49 10.73
N VAL A 97 15.58 -0.50 9.87
CA VAL A 97 15.71 -0.65 8.43
C VAL A 97 15.53 0.72 7.81
N PHE A 98 16.49 1.16 7.01
CA PHE A 98 16.44 2.40 6.25
C PHE A 98 16.30 2.08 4.76
N LEU A 99 15.29 2.66 4.12
CA LEU A 99 15.05 2.52 2.68
C LEU A 99 15.19 3.89 2.04
N SER A 100 15.90 3.96 0.91
CA SER A 100 16.04 5.22 0.16
C SER A 100 16.34 5.01 -1.32
N GLY A 101 15.99 5.97 -2.18
CA GLY A 101 16.33 5.90 -3.60
C GLY A 101 15.86 7.11 -4.40
N GLU A 102 16.39 7.24 -5.63
CA GLU A 102 16.01 8.29 -6.61
C GLU A 102 15.28 7.76 -7.85
N GLN A 103 15.05 6.45 -7.91
CA GLN A 103 14.15 5.76 -8.84
C GLN A 103 13.26 4.78 -8.06
N PHE A 104 12.83 5.21 -6.87
CA PHE A 104 12.23 4.35 -5.86
C PHE A 104 10.97 3.64 -6.35
N ASP A 105 11.00 2.31 -6.40
CA ASP A 105 9.82 1.48 -6.67
C ASP A 105 8.92 1.42 -5.42
N ILE A 106 7.86 2.21 -5.46
CA ILE A 106 6.89 2.38 -4.36
C ILE A 106 6.13 1.07 -4.09
N GLU A 107 5.72 0.36 -5.14
CA GLU A 107 4.87 -0.83 -5.01
C GLU A 107 5.68 -2.01 -4.47
N THR A 108 6.88 -2.24 -5.01
CA THR A 108 7.78 -3.29 -4.50
C THR A 108 8.19 -3.03 -3.06
N ALA A 109 8.50 -1.78 -2.68
CA ALA A 109 8.79 -1.45 -1.28
C ALA A 109 7.59 -1.71 -0.37
N ALA A 110 6.38 -1.33 -0.78
CA ALA A 110 5.17 -1.54 0.00
C ALA A 110 4.85 -3.03 0.20
N ASN A 111 4.95 -3.83 -0.87
CA ASN A 111 4.77 -5.28 -0.83
C ASN A 111 5.80 -5.96 0.09
N LEU A 112 7.07 -5.54 -0.01
CA LEU A 112 8.15 -6.06 0.83
C LEU A 112 7.89 -5.77 2.31
N ILE A 113 7.54 -4.53 2.65
CA ILE A 113 7.23 -4.13 4.04
C ILE A 113 6.01 -4.89 4.55
N GLN A 114 4.92 -4.94 3.79
CA GLN A 114 3.67 -5.59 4.21
C GLN A 114 3.88 -7.08 4.54
N ARG A 115 4.74 -7.75 3.78
CA ARG A 115 4.97 -9.19 3.90
C ARG A 115 6.05 -9.53 4.92
N CYS A 116 7.14 -8.76 4.99
CA CYS A 116 8.32 -9.09 5.80
C CYS A 116 8.44 -8.33 7.13
N ALA A 117 7.78 -7.17 7.29
CA ALA A 117 7.92 -6.29 8.45
C ALA A 117 6.58 -6.12 9.18
N ARG A 118 5.93 -7.23 9.52
CA ARG A 118 4.58 -7.26 10.12
C ARG A 118 4.54 -6.52 11.46
N SER A 119 5.61 -6.56 12.25
CA SER A 119 5.69 -5.86 13.55
C SER A 119 5.64 -4.34 13.43
N ALA A 120 5.98 -3.79 12.27
CA ALA A 120 5.93 -2.36 12.00
C ALA A 120 4.54 -1.88 11.53
N LEU A 121 3.60 -2.79 11.25
CA LEU A 121 2.29 -2.44 10.74
C LEU A 121 1.33 -2.00 11.86
N PRO A 122 0.49 -0.97 11.62
CA PRO A 122 0.37 -0.18 10.40
C PRO A 122 1.56 0.78 10.21
N PHE A 123 2.01 0.92 8.96
CA PHE A 123 3.13 1.80 8.58
C PHE A 123 2.74 2.68 7.40
N GLY A 124 3.43 3.80 7.21
CA GLY A 124 3.27 4.61 6.01
C GLY A 124 4.52 5.40 5.69
N PHE A 125 4.68 5.74 4.43
CA PHE A 125 5.78 6.57 3.95
C PHE A 125 5.33 7.50 2.84
N GLU A 126 6.10 8.57 2.64
CA GLU A 126 5.87 9.56 1.61
C GLU A 126 6.90 9.42 0.48
N TRP A 127 6.51 9.86 -0.70
CA TRP A 127 7.37 9.89 -1.88
C TRP A 127 7.14 11.16 -2.68
N ALA A 128 8.13 11.54 -3.47
CA ALA A 128 8.09 12.71 -4.35
C ALA A 128 8.41 12.31 -5.79
N ALA A 129 7.73 12.94 -6.74
CA ALA A 129 8.08 12.89 -8.16
C ALA A 129 8.83 14.18 -8.53
N ASP A 130 10.03 14.01 -9.08
CA ASP A 130 10.92 15.08 -9.52
C ASP A 130 11.29 14.91 -10.99
N HIS A 131 11.52 16.02 -11.68
CA HIS A 131 11.75 16.05 -13.13
C HIS A 131 12.89 17.02 -13.47
N ASP A 132 13.73 16.65 -14.44
CA ASP A 132 14.87 17.49 -14.88
C ASP A 132 14.44 18.75 -15.66
N ARG A 133 13.15 18.89 -16.00
CA ARG A 133 12.60 20.05 -16.70
C ARG A 133 11.33 20.52 -16.01
N LEU A 134 11.18 21.84 -15.94
CA LEU A 134 10.00 22.47 -15.36
C LEU A 134 8.85 22.49 -16.37
N ARG A 135 7.88 21.58 -16.21
CA ARG A 135 6.68 21.51 -17.04
C ARG A 135 5.42 21.40 -16.17
N PRO A 136 4.27 21.88 -16.65
CA PRO A 136 3.00 21.70 -15.96
C PRO A 136 2.73 20.22 -15.68
N ASP A 137 2.20 19.94 -14.49
CA ASP A 137 1.71 18.62 -14.06
C ASP A 137 2.78 17.50 -14.00
N GLU A 138 4.07 17.85 -14.06
CA GLU A 138 5.17 16.90 -13.92
C GLU A 138 5.72 16.82 -12.47
N PHE A 139 5.35 17.74 -11.57
CA PHE A 139 5.73 17.66 -10.15
C PHE A 139 4.62 17.04 -9.32
N GLY A 140 5.00 16.25 -8.32
CA GLY A 140 4.03 15.63 -7.45
C GLY A 140 4.67 14.78 -6.38
N GLY A 141 3.91 13.79 -5.95
CA GLY A 141 4.27 12.91 -4.85
C GLY A 141 3.05 12.21 -4.32
N GLY A 142 3.19 11.66 -3.13
CA GLY A 142 2.11 10.95 -2.50
C GLY A 142 2.54 10.28 -1.23
N TYR A 143 1.70 9.36 -0.78
CA TYR A 143 1.96 8.52 0.36
C TYR A 143 1.50 7.10 0.09
N VAL A 144 2.01 6.19 0.90
CA VAL A 144 1.53 4.82 0.99
C VAL A 144 1.14 4.55 2.44
N VAL A 145 0.00 3.91 2.66
CA VAL A 145 -0.39 3.35 3.95
C VAL A 145 -0.46 1.84 3.82
N ILE A 146 0.27 1.15 4.69
CA ILE A 146 0.42 -0.29 4.69
C ILE A 146 -0.22 -0.82 5.96
N THR A 147 -1.22 -1.68 5.79
CA THR A 147 -1.85 -2.41 6.89
C THR A 147 -1.64 -3.90 6.71
N GLU A 148 -2.04 -4.67 7.72
CA GLU A 148 -2.02 -6.13 7.62
C GLU A 148 -2.89 -6.69 6.48
N ALA A 149 -3.94 -5.97 6.11
CA ALA A 149 -4.98 -6.43 5.18
C ALA A 149 -4.84 -5.84 3.77
N ASP A 150 -4.36 -4.60 3.65
CA ASP A 150 -4.34 -3.87 2.39
C ASP A 150 -3.25 -2.80 2.33
N ILE A 151 -2.96 -2.32 1.12
CA ILE A 151 -2.06 -1.21 0.82
C ILE A 151 -2.84 -0.10 0.11
N GLU A 152 -2.87 1.08 0.71
CA GLU A 152 -3.50 2.27 0.16
C GLU A 152 -2.46 3.23 -0.43
N TYR A 153 -2.75 3.76 -1.62
CA TYR A 153 -1.90 4.70 -2.33
C TYR A 153 -2.58 6.06 -2.47
N GLY A 154 -1.95 7.09 -1.93
CA GLY A 154 -2.33 8.49 -2.09
C GLY A 154 -1.44 9.21 -3.09
N SER A 155 -2.01 10.16 -3.85
CA SER A 155 -1.25 11.06 -4.73
C SER A 155 -1.63 12.51 -4.45
N THR A 156 -0.63 13.38 -4.37
CA THR A 156 -0.84 14.82 -4.18
C THR A 156 -1.63 15.44 -5.34
N GLY A 157 -1.48 14.93 -6.56
CA GLY A 157 -2.29 15.34 -7.72
C GLY A 157 -3.77 15.04 -7.52
N ARG A 158 -4.11 13.80 -7.12
CA ARG A 158 -5.51 13.43 -6.81
C ARG A 158 -6.07 14.24 -5.64
N MET A 159 -5.24 14.54 -4.64
CA MET A 159 -5.63 15.38 -3.51
C MET A 159 -5.92 16.82 -3.95
N LEU A 160 -5.10 17.38 -4.85
CA LEU A 160 -5.33 18.70 -5.43
C LEU A 160 -6.63 18.73 -6.25
N ASP A 161 -6.83 17.75 -7.13
CA ASP A 161 -8.07 17.64 -7.91
C ASP A 161 -9.30 17.55 -7.00
N ARG A 162 -9.20 16.77 -5.92
CA ARG A 162 -10.27 16.65 -4.92
C ARG A 162 -10.52 17.96 -4.19
N ALA A 163 -9.47 18.66 -3.77
CA ALA A 163 -9.58 19.96 -3.13
C ALA A 163 -10.24 21.00 -4.06
N LEU A 164 -9.89 21.00 -5.34
CA LEU A 164 -10.53 21.84 -6.36
C LEU A 164 -12.00 21.48 -6.56
N ALA A 165 -12.34 20.20 -6.62
CA ALA A 165 -13.73 19.73 -6.76
C ALA A 165 -14.62 20.21 -5.60
N ARG A 166 -14.12 20.17 -4.35
CA ARG A 166 -14.85 20.67 -3.16
C ARG A 166 -15.26 22.13 -3.25
N THR A 167 -14.53 22.96 -3.99
CA THR A 167 -14.91 24.37 -4.18
C THR A 167 -16.11 24.56 -5.10
N ARG A 168 -16.49 23.51 -5.84
CA ARG A 168 -17.52 23.54 -6.87
C ARG A 168 -18.73 22.68 -6.51
N ASP A 169 -18.52 21.64 -5.71
CA ASP A 169 -19.52 20.60 -5.44
C ASP A 169 -19.37 20.05 -4.00
N GLU A 170 -20.48 20.07 -3.25
CA GLU A 170 -20.57 19.49 -1.91
C GLU A 170 -20.43 17.95 -1.94
N GLY A 171 -20.72 17.32 -3.09
CA GLY A 171 -20.59 15.89 -3.39
C GLY A 171 -19.24 15.44 -3.95
N ALA A 172 -18.24 16.34 -4.01
CA ALA A 172 -16.85 15.91 -3.91
C ALA A 172 -16.74 15.06 -2.63
N ASP A 173 -15.71 14.31 -2.34
CA ASP A 173 -15.69 13.26 -1.28
C ASP A 173 -16.74 12.13 -1.35
N GLY A 174 -17.90 12.31 -1.98
CA GLY A 174 -18.93 11.30 -2.18
C GLY A 174 -20.06 11.40 -1.17
N PHE A 175 -20.95 10.42 -1.20
CA PHE A 175 -22.16 10.38 -0.39
C PHE A 175 -22.23 9.09 0.42
N VAL A 176 -22.87 9.16 1.59
CA VAL A 176 -23.28 7.99 2.37
C VAL A 176 -24.80 7.97 2.47
N LEU A 177 -25.39 6.79 2.40
CA LEU A 177 -26.82 6.60 2.66
C LEU A 177 -27.00 6.40 4.16
N ALA A 178 -27.70 7.31 4.82
CA ALA A 178 -27.91 7.30 6.27
C ALA A 178 -29.38 7.13 6.63
N THR A 179 -29.67 6.43 7.72
CA THR A 179 -31.01 6.39 8.34
C THR A 179 -30.92 6.64 9.83
N ARG A 180 -32.05 6.95 10.47
CA ARG A 180 -32.11 7.14 11.91
C ARG A 180 -31.99 5.79 12.62
N HIS A 181 -31.12 5.74 13.63
CA HIS A 181 -30.98 4.59 14.50
C HIS A 181 -31.37 4.96 15.93
N ALA A 182 -32.21 4.15 16.57
CA ALA A 182 -32.76 4.46 17.90
C ALA A 182 -31.68 4.60 18.99
N GLU A 183 -30.56 3.87 18.87
CA GLU A 183 -29.51 3.85 19.89
C GLU A 183 -28.35 4.81 19.61
N TYR A 184 -28.05 5.09 18.32
CA TYR A 184 -26.82 5.78 17.92
C TYR A 184 -27.08 7.07 17.12
N GLY A 185 -28.34 7.47 16.95
CA GLY A 185 -28.75 8.63 16.17
C GLY A 185 -28.79 8.34 14.69
N LEU A 186 -27.64 8.03 14.08
CA LEU A 186 -27.50 7.68 12.66
C LEU A 186 -26.82 6.33 12.46
N SER A 187 -27.26 5.61 11.43
CA SER A 187 -26.62 4.43 10.87
C SER A 187 -26.47 4.58 9.37
N PHE A 188 -25.45 3.95 8.78
CA PHE A 188 -25.00 4.17 7.41
C PHE A 188 -24.95 2.86 6.64
N TRP A 189 -25.40 2.88 5.39
CA TRP A 189 -25.44 1.70 4.55
C TRP A 189 -24.04 1.17 4.24
N ASN A 190 -23.90 -0.16 4.22
CA ASN A 190 -22.77 -0.91 3.71
C ASN A 190 -23.26 -2.20 3.03
N ASP A 191 -22.44 -2.75 2.12
CA ASP A 191 -22.86 -3.89 1.27
C ASP A 191 -22.93 -5.23 2.01
N SER A 192 -22.38 -5.34 3.22
CA SER A 192 -22.28 -6.61 3.97
C SER A 192 -23.42 -6.78 4.97
N ASP A 193 -23.64 -5.77 5.80
CA ASP A 193 -24.51 -5.82 6.98
C ASP A 193 -25.73 -4.88 6.88
N GLY A 194 -25.84 -4.08 5.80
CA GLY A 194 -26.87 -3.06 5.65
C GLY A 194 -26.51 -1.78 6.43
N PHE A 195 -27.40 -1.28 7.30
CA PHE A 195 -27.14 -0.05 8.06
C PHE A 195 -26.33 -0.31 9.34
N ASP A 196 -25.13 0.28 9.45
CA ASP A 196 -24.20 0.12 10.57
C ASP A 196 -23.43 1.44 10.90
N ARG A 197 -22.31 1.39 11.62
CA ARG A 197 -21.46 2.52 11.98
C ARG A 197 -20.83 3.19 10.75
N LEU A 198 -20.61 4.50 10.85
CA LEU A 198 -19.98 5.31 9.78
C LEU A 198 -18.63 4.75 9.30
N ALA A 199 -17.82 4.18 10.20
CA ALA A 199 -16.51 3.60 9.86
C ALA A 199 -16.58 2.42 8.89
N ARG A 200 -17.76 1.81 8.71
CA ARG A 200 -18.02 0.71 7.77
C ARG A 200 -18.88 1.16 6.59
N ALA A 201 -19.27 2.43 6.53
CA ALA A 201 -20.18 2.94 5.52
C ALA A 201 -19.58 2.79 4.12
N ARG A 202 -20.41 2.38 3.17
CA ARG A 202 -20.07 2.49 1.76
C ARG A 202 -20.15 3.95 1.35
N ILE A 203 -19.10 4.41 0.66
CA ILE A 203 -19.07 5.71 0.00
C ILE A 203 -19.54 5.52 -1.44
N PHE A 204 -20.49 6.35 -1.86
CA PHE A 204 -21.04 6.37 -3.21
C PHE A 204 -20.55 7.61 -3.95
N SER A 205 -20.20 7.45 -5.22
CA SER A 205 -20.14 8.59 -6.13
C SER A 205 -21.54 9.16 -6.39
N GLU A 206 -21.62 10.40 -6.88
CA GLU A 206 -22.91 11.03 -7.24
C GLU A 206 -23.71 10.17 -8.23
N ALA A 207 -23.03 9.62 -9.24
CA ALA A 207 -23.66 8.76 -10.25
C ALA A 207 -24.17 7.44 -9.65
N GLU A 208 -23.44 6.85 -8.71
CA GLU A 208 -23.91 5.64 -8.02
C GLU A 208 -25.11 5.94 -7.13
N ALA A 209 -25.05 7.01 -6.32
CA ALA A 209 -26.14 7.42 -5.44
C ALA A 209 -27.42 7.70 -6.24
N ALA A 210 -27.32 8.34 -7.42
CA ALA A 210 -28.45 8.61 -8.30
C ALA A 210 -29.11 7.35 -8.89
N ASN A 211 -28.35 6.26 -9.03
CA ASN A 211 -28.82 5.00 -9.64
C ASN A 211 -29.04 3.88 -8.61
N PHE A 212 -28.77 4.12 -7.33
CA PHE A 212 -28.92 3.13 -6.29
C PHE A 212 -30.39 2.99 -5.89
N ASP A 213 -30.98 1.83 -6.14
CA ASP A 213 -32.37 1.54 -5.79
C ASP A 213 -32.49 1.36 -4.28
N VAL A 214 -32.95 2.41 -3.61
CA VAL A 214 -33.27 2.39 -2.18
C VAL A 214 -34.59 1.64 -1.99
N SER A 215 -34.57 0.33 -2.19
CA SER A 215 -35.68 -0.51 -1.80
C SER A 215 -35.65 -0.64 -0.28
N LEU A 216 -36.63 -0.07 0.45
CA LEU A 216 -37.32 -0.66 1.63
C LEU A 216 -38.08 0.37 2.49
N ALA A 217 -39.02 -0.18 3.28
CA ALA A 217 -40.15 0.48 3.93
C ALA A 217 -39.85 1.10 5.32
N ASN A 218 -40.32 2.35 5.49
CA ASN A 218 -40.44 3.20 6.69
C ASN A 218 -39.13 3.69 7.36
N ASP A 219 -39.13 5.00 7.64
CA ASP A 219 -37.99 5.92 7.85
C ASP A 219 -37.07 6.02 6.63
N GLN A 220 -37.39 7.00 5.76
CA GLN A 220 -36.67 7.19 4.49
C GLN A 220 -35.20 7.50 4.77
N PRO A 221 -34.27 6.68 4.28
CA PRO A 221 -32.87 7.00 4.38
C PRO A 221 -32.54 8.21 3.49
N GLU A 222 -31.62 9.03 3.95
CA GLU A 222 -31.21 10.28 3.33
C GLU A 222 -29.76 10.15 2.85
N TRP A 223 -29.48 10.71 1.67
CA TRP A 223 -28.12 10.86 1.16
C TRP A 223 -27.45 12.03 1.87
N LEU A 224 -26.33 11.77 2.53
CA LEU A 224 -25.50 12.78 3.18
C LEU A 224 -24.17 12.89 2.44
N ALA A 225 -23.82 14.11 2.05
CA ALA A 225 -22.50 14.40 1.49
C ALA A 225 -21.42 14.21 2.57
N ILE A 226 -20.31 13.60 2.19
CA ILE A 226 -19.17 13.41 3.09
C ILE A 226 -18.44 14.76 3.23
N PRO A 227 -18.26 15.26 4.47
CA PRO A 227 -17.52 16.49 4.66
C PRO A 227 -16.05 16.29 4.26
N ALA A 228 -15.41 17.37 3.83
CA ALA A 228 -13.97 17.37 3.59
C ALA A 228 -13.21 16.84 4.82
N PRO A 229 -12.15 16.03 4.64
CA PRO A 229 -11.28 15.62 5.72
C PRO A 229 -10.79 16.83 6.51
N LEU A 230 -10.65 16.67 7.82
CA LEU A 230 -10.10 17.72 8.68
C LEU A 230 -8.72 18.14 8.16
N LEU A 231 -8.57 19.43 7.89
CA LEU A 231 -7.27 20.04 7.65
C LEU A 231 -6.60 20.20 9.02
N LEU A 232 -5.54 19.42 9.27
CA LEU A 232 -4.68 19.56 10.45
C LEU A 232 -3.58 20.58 10.20
#